data_AF-A0A1G0FJ01-F1
#
_entry.id   AF-A0A1G0FJ01-F1
#
_cell.length_a   1.000
_cell.length_b   1.000
_cell.length_c   1.000
_cell.angle_alpha   90.00
_cell.angle_beta   90.00
_cell.angle_gamma   90.00
#
_symmetry.space_group_name_H-M   'P 1'
#
loop_
_entity.id
_entity.type
_entity.pdbx_description
1 polymer ?
#
loop_
_entity_poly.entity_id
_entity_poly.type
_entity_poly.pdbx_seq_one_letter_code
_entity_poly.pdbx_strand_id
1 'polypeptide(L)'
;MALREQQALRDLGNARLRSAFAASALVTRLDVSWGGTFVPQMRGWADYWRPVHWLGNPQIDRALRQLGAIWQRYIASSFDPSLMREYCFRYFSLLDAVLSARDTSSRWAVWQRALQAVLGFECFGLSEGMLGGTVAAAGTTALRNPCYLLAKLESPDGPDDTRFLPLILAGDDRAGSGFFHYRRYRLSEESPMSLMVYPASDPAHRPRSFRLVAALARALGSAGDPFAETRAERLWRYVLRPIVQVAQPTSLDRLPIEFVDVGAGSSALTAALCQELVAWSRGAGFTPRLRLWLVDVSPPAALSVFRTPPLGRLVESLVAVSRDYRTWLAGPKPLPAASGLRVALASKVFDVSSRFSIDRIRTDVLSSTVGVPGALEGERYLPERCLAPRGEGPSALQVSSRRVVVEKGHMYPLASLSGFFRGLRLLSRVGTEDELAEDDVCLPVRSLDPGSLVAADGASVIGRLLEQCDYLIVEDADLRPRDLIAHLRAFSLQGIAAQDMTRAMGLTANYAYVVWLRGGVAPRLEGERIW
;
A
#
# COMPACT_ATOMS: atom_id res chain seq x y z
N MET A 1 15.40 28.99 14.60
CA MET A 1 14.42 29.63 13.69
C MET A 1 14.01 28.71 12.54
N ALA A 2 14.94 28.15 11.75
CA ALA A 2 14.63 27.30 10.58
C ALA A 2 13.65 26.13 10.81
N LEU A 3 13.73 25.40 11.94
CA LEU A 3 12.78 24.31 12.25
C LEU A 3 11.35 24.81 12.51
N ARG A 4 11.19 26.00 13.11
CA ARG A 4 9.88 26.59 13.37
C ARG A 4 9.22 27.10 12.08
N GLU A 5 10.00 27.66 11.16
CA GLU A 5 9.51 28.09 9.85
C GLU A 5 9.06 26.90 8.98
N GLN A 6 9.82 25.80 8.99
CA GLN A 6 9.40 24.57 8.30
C GLN A 6 8.12 23.97 8.87
N GLN A 7 7.96 23.98 10.19
CA GLN A 7 6.72 23.51 10.83
C GLN A 7 5.52 24.40 10.45
N ALA A 8 5.68 25.73 10.51
CA ALA A 8 4.61 26.67 10.14
C ALA A 8 4.16 26.51 8.67
N LEU A 9 5.11 26.28 7.75
CA LEU A 9 4.79 26.01 6.34
C LEU A 9 4.01 24.69 6.17
N ARG A 10 4.36 23.66 6.93
CA ARG A 10 3.64 22.38 6.94
C ARG A 10 2.22 22.53 7.48
N ASP A 11 2.06 23.23 8.59
CA ASP A 11 0.74 23.46 9.21
C ASP A 11 -0.18 24.25 8.26
N LEU A 12 0.37 25.26 7.56
CA LEU A 12 -0.36 26.00 6.53
C LEU A 12 -0.74 25.11 5.34
N GLY A 13 0.17 24.25 4.87
CA GLY A 13 -0.10 23.29 3.82
C GLY A 13 -1.23 22.34 4.21
N ASN A 14 -1.12 21.71 5.38
CA ASN A 14 -2.14 20.80 5.92
C ASN A 14 -3.50 21.49 6.06
N ALA A 15 -3.53 22.73 6.55
CA ALA A 15 -4.75 23.52 6.63
C ALA A 15 -5.40 23.77 5.26
N ARG A 16 -4.61 24.11 4.23
CA ARG A 16 -5.11 24.29 2.85
C ARG A 16 -5.69 22.99 2.28
N LEU A 17 -5.01 21.86 2.51
CA LEU A 17 -5.46 20.55 2.02
C LEU A 17 -6.76 20.13 2.72
N ARG A 18 -6.85 20.31 4.04
CA ARG A 18 -8.10 20.10 4.80
C ARG A 18 -9.24 20.99 4.27
N SER A 19 -8.97 22.27 4.04
CA SER A 19 -9.96 23.20 3.50
C SER A 19 -10.46 22.77 2.11
N ALA A 20 -9.56 22.32 1.23
CA ALA A 20 -9.93 21.82 -0.09
C ALA A 20 -10.85 20.59 0.00
N PHE A 21 -10.54 19.64 0.90
CA PHE A 21 -11.40 18.47 1.12
C PHE A 21 -12.63 18.75 1.98
N ALA A 22 -12.74 19.89 2.67
CA ALA A 22 -13.96 20.31 3.35
C ALA A 22 -14.90 21.10 2.43
N ALA A 23 -14.44 21.53 1.26
CA ALA A 23 -15.25 22.28 0.30
C ALA A 23 -16.20 21.37 -0.50
N SER A 24 -17.31 21.95 -0.96
CA SER A 24 -18.24 21.35 -1.93
C SER A 24 -17.68 21.42 -3.37
N ALA A 25 -16.42 21.04 -3.53
CA ALA A 25 -15.73 20.91 -4.81
C ALA A 25 -15.01 19.55 -4.85
N LEU A 26 -14.78 19.03 -6.05
CA LEU A 26 -14.06 17.76 -6.23
C LEU A 26 -12.58 18.06 -6.46
N VAL A 27 -11.74 17.66 -5.51
CA VAL A 27 -10.30 17.59 -5.74
C VAL A 27 -10.05 16.48 -6.75
N THR A 28 -9.51 16.83 -7.92
CA THR A 28 -9.27 15.89 -9.02
C THR A 28 -7.78 15.59 -9.18
N ARG A 29 -6.92 16.49 -8.72
CA ARG A 29 -5.47 16.36 -8.80
C ARG A 29 -4.77 17.14 -7.71
N LEU A 30 -3.64 16.65 -7.21
CA LEU A 30 -2.70 17.40 -6.38
C LEU A 30 -1.36 17.47 -7.13
N ASP A 31 -0.95 18.67 -7.50
CA ASP A 31 0.39 18.92 -8.02
C ASP A 31 1.37 19.06 -6.86
N VAL A 32 2.28 18.10 -6.71
CA VAL A 32 3.26 18.04 -5.63
C VAL A 32 4.62 18.48 -6.14
N SER A 33 5.22 19.46 -5.47
CA SER A 33 6.59 19.90 -5.74
C SER A 33 7.60 19.10 -4.92
N TRP A 34 8.81 18.95 -5.45
CA TRP A 34 9.91 18.31 -4.72
C TRP A 34 10.31 19.08 -3.45
N GLY A 35 10.04 20.38 -3.43
CA GLY A 35 10.28 21.28 -2.28
C GLY A 35 9.27 21.12 -1.13
N GLY A 36 8.31 20.19 -1.24
CA GLY A 36 7.35 19.92 -0.17
C GLY A 36 6.16 20.88 -0.15
N THR A 37 5.81 21.46 -1.30
CA THR A 37 4.54 22.19 -1.48
C THR A 37 3.60 21.39 -2.37
N PHE A 38 2.31 21.65 -2.27
CA PHE A 38 1.33 21.08 -3.19
C PHE A 38 0.23 22.09 -3.52
N VAL A 39 -0.40 21.91 -4.68
CA VAL A 39 -1.53 22.72 -5.15
C VAL A 39 -2.68 21.80 -5.55
N PRO A 40 -3.85 21.88 -4.89
CA PRO A 40 -5.01 21.11 -5.30
C PRO A 40 -5.64 21.74 -6.55
N GLN A 41 -5.92 20.90 -7.55
CA GLN A 41 -6.79 21.23 -8.67
C GLN A 41 -8.20 20.70 -8.38
N MET A 42 -9.18 21.59 -8.49
CA MET A 42 -10.57 21.31 -8.16
C MET A 42 -11.46 21.48 -9.37
N ARG A 43 -12.52 20.68 -9.45
CA ARG A 43 -13.60 20.84 -10.42
C ARG A 43 -14.93 21.02 -9.72
N GLY A 44 -15.80 21.82 -10.34
CA GLY A 44 -17.20 21.90 -9.94
C GLY A 44 -17.96 20.61 -10.29
N TRP A 45 -19.11 20.42 -9.65
CA TRP A 45 -19.96 19.24 -9.83
C TRP A 45 -20.33 19.01 -11.31
N ALA A 46 -20.84 20.04 -12.00
CA ALA A 46 -21.27 19.93 -13.38
C ALA A 46 -20.12 19.59 -14.35
N ASP A 47 -18.92 20.14 -14.12
CA ASP A 47 -17.77 19.89 -14.98
C ASP A 47 -17.23 18.47 -14.82
N TYR A 48 -17.16 17.98 -13.58
CA TYR A 48 -16.72 16.62 -13.30
C TYR A 48 -17.65 15.58 -13.93
N TRP A 49 -18.96 15.74 -13.76
CA TRP A 49 -19.96 14.76 -14.17
C TRP A 49 -20.43 14.91 -15.62
N ARG A 50 -19.85 15.82 -16.39
CA ARG A 50 -20.15 16.02 -17.82
C ARG A 50 -20.15 14.71 -18.63
N PRO A 51 -19.20 13.77 -18.44
CA PRO A 51 -19.22 12.50 -19.17
C PRO A 51 -20.45 11.63 -18.89
N VAL A 52 -21.00 11.68 -17.68
CA VAL A 52 -22.20 10.92 -17.30
C VAL A 52 -23.44 11.51 -17.98
N HIS A 53 -23.55 12.83 -18.05
CA HIS A 53 -24.63 13.50 -18.78
C HIS A 53 -24.63 13.20 -20.29
N TRP A 54 -23.46 12.97 -20.89
CA TRP A 54 -23.36 12.60 -22.31
C TRP A 54 -24.00 11.24 -22.64
N LEU A 55 -24.30 10.41 -21.64
CA LEU A 55 -25.08 9.19 -21.86
C LEU A 55 -26.50 9.49 -22.32
N GLY A 56 -27.05 10.65 -21.94
CA GLY A 56 -28.42 11.06 -22.29
C GLY A 56 -29.48 10.11 -21.72
N ASN A 57 -29.21 9.46 -20.59
CA ASN A 57 -30.13 8.53 -19.94
C ASN A 57 -30.81 9.23 -18.74
N PRO A 58 -32.14 9.48 -18.79
CA PRO A 58 -32.85 10.22 -17.74
C PRO A 58 -32.81 9.57 -16.36
N GLN A 59 -32.72 8.23 -16.28
CA GLN A 59 -32.61 7.50 -15.02
C GLN A 59 -31.25 7.75 -14.38
N ILE A 60 -30.17 7.67 -15.16
CA ILE A 60 -28.81 7.98 -14.71
C ILE A 60 -28.71 9.45 -14.28
N ASP A 61 -29.26 10.38 -15.05
CA ASP A 61 -29.28 11.80 -14.68
C ASP A 61 -30.04 12.07 -13.38
N ARG A 62 -31.15 11.35 -13.15
CA ARG A 62 -31.89 11.42 -11.88
C ARG A 62 -31.07 10.87 -10.72
N ALA A 63 -30.43 9.71 -10.88
CA ALA A 63 -29.56 9.13 -9.87
C ALA A 63 -28.39 10.07 -9.53
N LEU A 64 -27.77 10.68 -10.54
CA LEU A 64 -26.70 11.65 -10.37
C LEU A 64 -27.15 12.91 -9.62
N ARG A 65 -28.34 13.46 -9.93
CA ARG A 65 -28.90 14.60 -9.17
C ARG A 65 -29.14 14.25 -7.71
N GLN A 66 -29.65 13.05 -7.42
CA GLN A 66 -29.86 12.57 -6.05
C GLN A 66 -28.53 12.42 -5.31
N LEU A 67 -27.51 11.85 -5.96
CA LEU A 67 -26.15 11.78 -5.42
C LEU A 67 -25.59 13.17 -5.11
N GLY A 68 -25.73 14.12 -6.03
CA GLY A 68 -25.26 15.50 -5.82
C GLY A 68 -25.92 16.19 -4.64
N ALA A 69 -27.24 16.02 -4.48
CA ALA A 69 -27.97 16.60 -3.36
C ALA A 69 -27.52 16.03 -1.99
N ILE A 70 -27.37 14.70 -1.88
CA ILE A 70 -26.89 14.10 -0.62
C ILE A 70 -25.41 14.39 -0.37
N TRP A 71 -24.57 14.43 -1.40
CA TRP A 71 -23.16 14.77 -1.30
C TRP A 71 -22.94 16.19 -0.76
N GLN A 72 -23.68 17.18 -1.28
CA GLN A 72 -23.63 18.56 -0.76
C GLN A 72 -24.08 18.64 0.70
N ARG A 73 -25.18 17.95 1.05
CA ARG A 73 -25.69 17.89 2.44
C ARG A 73 -24.67 17.26 3.38
N TYR A 74 -24.04 16.15 2.96
CA TYR A 74 -23.04 15.43 3.75
C TYR A 74 -21.79 16.27 4.01
N ILE A 75 -21.32 17.05 3.03
CA ILE A 75 -20.20 17.98 3.23
C ILE A 75 -20.63 19.15 4.12
N ALA A 76 -21.79 19.77 3.86
CA ALA A 76 -22.27 20.92 4.62
C ALA A 76 -22.54 20.60 6.10
N SER A 77 -22.91 19.35 6.41
CA SER A 77 -23.05 18.86 7.79
C SER A 77 -21.73 18.45 8.43
N SER A 78 -20.58 18.78 7.82
CA SER A 78 -19.25 18.37 8.28
C SER A 78 -19.09 16.85 8.40
N PHE A 79 -19.57 16.12 7.40
CA PHE A 79 -19.50 14.66 7.29
C PHE A 79 -20.31 13.90 8.36
N ASP A 80 -21.50 14.40 8.72
CA ASP A 80 -22.41 13.75 9.67
C ASP A 80 -22.63 12.25 9.34
N PRO A 81 -22.23 11.32 10.23
CA PRO A 81 -22.41 9.88 10.05
C PRO A 81 -23.84 9.46 9.72
N SER A 82 -24.86 10.21 10.15
CA SER A 82 -26.27 9.92 9.87
C SER A 82 -26.62 9.94 8.37
N LEU A 83 -25.86 10.70 7.57
CA LEU A 83 -26.07 10.85 6.13
C LEU A 83 -25.24 9.84 5.30
N MET A 84 -24.26 9.18 5.91
CA MET A 84 -23.31 8.29 5.24
C MET A 84 -24.01 7.13 4.53
N ARG A 85 -25.04 6.54 5.15
CA ARG A 85 -25.85 5.46 4.55
C ARG A 85 -26.50 5.90 3.25
N GLU A 86 -27.22 7.02 3.27
CA GLU A 86 -27.91 7.52 2.07
C GLU A 86 -26.88 7.90 0.99
N TYR A 87 -25.78 8.54 1.38
CA TYR A 87 -24.72 8.91 0.45
C TYR A 87 -24.14 7.69 -0.30
N CYS A 88 -23.77 6.63 0.43
CA CYS A 88 -23.28 5.40 -0.17
C CYS A 88 -24.35 4.74 -1.06
N PHE A 89 -25.60 4.64 -0.58
CA PHE A 89 -26.71 4.10 -1.37
C PHE A 89 -26.88 4.83 -2.72
N ARG A 90 -26.89 6.16 -2.73
CA ARG A 90 -27.03 6.94 -3.97
C ARG A 90 -25.86 6.75 -4.92
N TYR A 91 -24.64 6.64 -4.40
CA TYR A 91 -23.45 6.39 -5.22
C TYR A 91 -23.53 5.03 -5.90
N PHE A 92 -23.79 3.96 -5.14
CA PHE A 92 -23.85 2.61 -5.70
C PHE A 92 -25.06 2.43 -6.63
N SER A 93 -26.18 3.13 -6.39
CA SER A 93 -27.31 3.17 -7.32
C SER A 93 -26.94 3.81 -8.66
N LEU A 94 -26.13 4.88 -8.66
CA LEU A 94 -25.62 5.50 -9.89
C LEU A 94 -24.66 4.55 -10.62
N LEU A 95 -23.76 3.90 -9.88
CA LEU A 95 -22.82 2.93 -10.44
C LEU A 95 -23.54 1.75 -11.11
N ASP A 96 -24.51 1.15 -10.43
CA ASP A 96 -25.33 0.07 -10.98
C ASP A 96 -26.07 0.50 -12.26
N ALA A 97 -26.70 1.69 -12.24
CA ALA A 97 -27.38 2.23 -13.41
C ALA A 97 -26.43 2.45 -14.61
N VAL A 98 -25.20 2.93 -14.36
CA VAL A 98 -24.19 3.13 -15.41
C VAL A 98 -23.66 1.79 -15.93
N LEU A 99 -23.41 0.81 -15.06
CA LEU A 99 -22.99 -0.53 -15.47
C LEU A 99 -24.06 -1.24 -16.31
N SER A 100 -25.33 -1.09 -15.92
CA SER A 100 -26.48 -1.67 -16.62
C SER A 100 -26.76 -1.00 -17.98
N ALA A 101 -26.39 0.27 -18.16
CA ALA A 101 -26.57 1.00 -19.41
C ALA A 101 -25.49 0.72 -20.48
N ARG A 102 -24.70 -0.35 -20.32
CA ARG A 102 -23.65 -0.74 -21.28
C ARG A 102 -24.28 -1.15 -22.62
N ASP A 103 -24.24 -0.23 -23.59
CA ASP A 103 -24.61 -0.49 -24.99
C ASP A 103 -23.41 -1.09 -25.76
N THR A 104 -23.65 -2.19 -26.49
CA THR A 104 -22.61 -2.98 -27.17
C THR A 104 -22.15 -2.43 -28.52
N SER A 105 -22.75 -1.40 -29.12
CA SER A 105 -22.46 -1.13 -30.55
C SER A 105 -22.32 0.32 -31.04
N SER A 106 -22.64 1.37 -30.26
CA SER A 106 -22.48 2.75 -30.79
C SER A 106 -21.94 3.83 -29.83
N ARG A 107 -22.03 3.63 -28.51
CA ARG A 107 -21.64 4.65 -27.51
C ARG A 107 -20.55 4.20 -26.53
N TRP A 108 -19.80 3.17 -26.88
CA TRP A 108 -18.78 2.57 -26.01
C TRP A 108 -17.81 3.58 -25.39
N ALA A 109 -17.23 4.48 -26.19
CA ALA A 109 -16.29 5.49 -25.68
C ALA A 109 -16.93 6.50 -24.71
N VAL A 110 -18.21 6.86 -24.93
CA VAL A 110 -18.94 7.76 -24.04
C VAL A 110 -19.26 7.05 -22.72
N TRP A 111 -19.71 5.79 -22.81
CA TRP A 111 -19.95 4.93 -21.66
C TRP A 111 -18.69 4.70 -20.83
N GLN A 112 -17.55 4.41 -21.46
CA GLN A 112 -16.28 4.24 -20.76
C GLN A 112 -15.88 5.49 -19.98
N ARG A 113 -16.02 6.69 -20.58
CA ARG A 113 -15.74 7.96 -19.89
C ARG A 113 -16.70 8.22 -18.73
N ALA A 114 -17.98 7.88 -18.88
CA ALA A 114 -18.96 7.98 -17.81
C ALA A 114 -18.62 7.03 -16.65
N LEU A 115 -18.33 5.76 -16.95
CA LEU A 115 -17.92 4.78 -15.97
C LEU A 115 -16.62 5.20 -15.26
N GLN A 116 -15.63 5.71 -15.99
CA GLN A 116 -14.41 6.27 -15.43
C GLN A 116 -14.70 7.42 -14.45
N ALA A 117 -15.62 8.32 -14.77
CA ALA A 117 -16.02 9.40 -13.86
C ALA A 117 -16.71 8.85 -12.60
N VAL A 118 -17.55 7.82 -12.73
CA VAL A 118 -18.20 7.20 -11.55
C VAL A 118 -17.17 6.47 -10.66
N LEU A 119 -16.27 5.70 -11.24
CA LEU A 119 -15.27 4.93 -10.50
C LEU A 119 -14.16 5.82 -9.91
N GLY A 120 -13.86 6.95 -10.55
CA GLY A 120 -12.90 7.94 -10.08
C GLY A 120 -13.48 8.96 -9.09
N PHE A 121 -14.77 8.86 -8.74
CA PHE A 121 -15.42 9.83 -7.85
C PHE A 121 -14.78 9.84 -6.47
N GLU A 122 -14.47 11.05 -5.96
CA GLU A 122 -13.74 11.27 -4.71
C GLU A 122 -12.33 10.64 -4.68
N CYS A 123 -11.76 10.32 -5.84
CA CYS A 123 -10.36 9.99 -6.04
C CYS A 123 -9.66 11.11 -6.81
N PHE A 124 -8.39 11.38 -6.50
CA PHE A 124 -7.58 12.40 -7.17
C PHE A 124 -6.26 11.81 -7.67
N GLY A 125 -5.72 12.38 -8.74
CA GLY A 125 -4.37 12.08 -9.21
C GLY A 125 -3.30 12.84 -8.42
N LEU A 126 -2.12 12.27 -8.29
CA LEU A 126 -0.90 12.93 -7.85
C LEU A 126 0.02 13.10 -9.05
N SER A 127 0.55 14.29 -9.22
CA SER A 127 1.46 14.66 -10.31
C SER A 127 2.59 15.55 -9.82
N GLU A 128 3.71 15.53 -10.55
CA GLU A 128 4.81 16.45 -10.30
C GLU A 128 4.42 17.88 -10.75
N GLY A 129 4.62 18.86 -9.88
CA GLY A 129 4.23 20.26 -10.13
C GLY A 129 5.00 20.94 -11.27
N MET A 130 4.35 21.94 -11.88
CA MET A 130 4.80 22.95 -12.88
C MET A 130 4.42 22.73 -14.36
N LEU A 131 4.10 21.51 -14.85
CA LEU A 131 3.91 21.32 -16.31
C LEU A 131 2.83 20.29 -16.70
N GLY A 132 1.70 20.24 -16.00
CA GLY A 132 0.60 19.34 -16.39
C GLY A 132 1.01 17.87 -16.46
N GLY A 133 2.00 17.46 -15.64
CA GLY A 133 2.59 16.13 -15.68
C GLY A 133 1.56 15.01 -15.58
N THR A 134 1.84 13.88 -16.22
CA THR A 134 1.04 12.65 -16.13
C THR A 134 0.82 12.26 -14.67
N VAL A 135 -0.40 11.81 -14.35
CA VAL A 135 -0.71 11.25 -13.03
C VAL A 135 0.21 10.07 -12.75
N ALA A 136 1.00 10.14 -11.69
CA ALA A 136 1.96 9.10 -11.33
C ALA A 136 1.53 8.29 -10.12
N ALA A 137 0.67 8.84 -9.26
CA ALA A 137 0.03 8.14 -8.14
C ALA A 137 -1.40 8.66 -8.00
N ALA A 138 -2.20 8.08 -7.11
CA ALA A 138 -3.54 8.55 -6.81
C ALA A 138 -3.76 8.63 -5.31
N GLY A 139 -4.86 9.24 -4.92
CA GLY A 139 -5.28 9.27 -3.53
C GLY A 139 -6.77 9.47 -3.37
N THR A 140 -7.22 9.28 -2.14
CA THR A 140 -8.59 9.55 -1.70
C THR A 140 -8.60 9.92 -0.22
N THR A 141 -9.77 10.18 0.35
CA THR A 141 -9.93 10.51 1.77
C THR A 141 -10.85 9.52 2.48
N ALA A 142 -10.63 9.34 3.78
CA ALA A 142 -11.42 8.44 4.62
C ALA A 142 -12.87 8.87 4.84
N LEU A 143 -13.18 10.14 4.57
CA LEU A 143 -14.48 10.73 4.90
C LEU A 143 -15.36 11.00 3.68
N ARG A 144 -14.82 10.95 2.46
CA ARG A 144 -15.58 11.36 1.27
C ARG A 144 -15.82 10.23 0.29
N ASN A 145 -14.94 9.24 0.22
CA ASN A 145 -15.05 8.20 -0.78
C ASN A 145 -16.13 7.18 -0.41
N PRO A 146 -17.21 7.05 -1.19
CA PRO A 146 -18.32 6.17 -0.83
C PRO A 146 -17.93 4.68 -0.80
N CYS A 147 -16.93 4.26 -1.58
CA CYS A 147 -16.42 2.89 -1.53
C CYS A 147 -15.70 2.63 -0.20
N TYR A 148 -14.93 3.60 0.28
CA TYR A 148 -14.27 3.50 1.58
C TYR A 148 -15.26 3.55 2.75
N LEU A 149 -16.26 4.42 2.66
CA LEU A 149 -17.26 4.62 3.70
C LEU A 149 -18.12 3.36 3.97
N LEU A 150 -18.18 2.40 3.05
CA LEU A 150 -18.82 1.11 3.33
C LEU A 150 -18.19 0.40 4.53
N ALA A 151 -16.86 0.40 4.65
CA ALA A 151 -16.18 -0.19 5.81
C ALA A 151 -16.52 0.55 7.11
N LYS A 152 -16.74 1.87 7.04
CA LYS A 152 -17.15 2.69 8.19
C LYS A 152 -18.61 2.51 8.56
N LEU A 153 -19.47 2.17 7.60
CA LEU A 153 -20.85 1.80 7.87
C LEU A 153 -20.94 0.44 8.57
N GLU A 154 -20.15 -0.54 8.12
CA GLU A 154 -20.11 -1.88 8.73
C GLU A 154 -19.38 -1.88 10.10
N SER A 155 -18.29 -1.12 10.21
CA SER A 155 -17.45 -1.04 11.41
C SER A 155 -17.09 0.42 11.73
N PRO A 156 -18.01 1.18 12.38
CA PRO A 156 -17.81 2.61 12.67
C PRO A 156 -16.53 2.91 13.47
N ASP A 157 -16.22 2.06 14.45
CA ASP A 157 -15.05 2.19 15.32
C ASP A 157 -13.77 1.56 14.72
N GLY A 158 -13.88 0.96 13.53
CA GLY A 158 -12.75 0.34 12.85
C GLY A 158 -11.67 1.36 12.47
N PRO A 159 -10.37 1.01 12.53
CA PRO A 159 -9.31 1.93 12.15
C PRO A 159 -9.39 2.27 10.65
N ASP A 160 -8.89 3.45 10.28
CA ASP A 160 -8.79 3.75 8.86
C ASP A 160 -7.72 2.87 8.20
N ASP A 161 -8.13 1.94 7.35
CA ASP A 161 -7.24 1.01 6.68
C ASP A 161 -7.36 1.10 5.15
N THR A 162 -6.25 1.34 4.46
CA THR A 162 -6.22 1.41 2.98
C THR A 162 -6.63 0.09 2.33
N ARG A 163 -6.59 -1.03 3.08
CA ARG A 163 -7.04 -2.36 2.61
C ARG A 163 -8.53 -2.46 2.35
N PHE A 164 -9.36 -1.54 2.86
CA PHE A 164 -10.79 -1.50 2.57
C PHE A 164 -11.12 -1.01 1.16
N LEU A 165 -10.17 -0.39 0.47
CA LEU A 165 -10.28 0.00 -0.92
C LEU A 165 -8.96 -0.28 -1.65
N PRO A 166 -8.62 -1.55 -1.92
CA PRO A 166 -7.27 -1.96 -2.30
C PRO A 166 -6.82 -1.51 -3.69
N LEU A 167 -7.76 -1.10 -4.56
CA LEU A 167 -7.51 -0.56 -5.90
C LEU A 167 -8.43 0.65 -6.15
N ILE A 168 -7.88 1.70 -6.75
CA ILE A 168 -8.64 2.89 -7.19
C ILE A 168 -8.26 3.31 -8.61
N LEU A 169 -9.09 4.18 -9.18
CA LEU A 169 -8.83 4.90 -10.43
C LEU A 169 -8.75 6.40 -10.12
N ALA A 170 -7.84 7.12 -10.77
CA ALA A 170 -7.88 8.58 -10.79
C ALA A 170 -8.84 9.04 -11.91
N GLY A 171 -9.85 9.84 -11.57
CA GLY A 171 -10.95 10.17 -12.51
C GLY A 171 -10.53 10.82 -13.83
N ASP A 172 -9.36 11.46 -13.90
CA ASP A 172 -8.85 12.14 -15.09
C ASP A 172 -7.74 11.37 -15.84
N ASP A 173 -7.39 10.14 -15.42
CA ASP A 173 -6.30 9.40 -16.08
C ASP A 173 -6.76 8.76 -17.41
N ARG A 174 -6.29 9.30 -18.54
CA ARG A 174 -6.64 8.81 -19.89
C ARG A 174 -6.26 7.34 -20.13
N ALA A 175 -5.35 6.79 -19.34
CA ALA A 175 -4.83 5.43 -19.53
C ALA A 175 -5.61 4.33 -18.78
N GLY A 176 -6.61 4.68 -17.95
CA GLY A 176 -7.34 3.67 -17.18
C GLY A 176 -6.46 2.92 -16.17
N SER A 177 -5.33 3.52 -15.77
CA SER A 177 -4.33 2.86 -14.91
C SER A 177 -4.89 2.70 -13.50
N GLY A 178 -4.89 1.47 -12.97
CA GLY A 178 -5.23 1.24 -11.58
C GLY A 178 -4.13 1.73 -10.64
N PHE A 179 -4.48 2.11 -9.42
CA PHE A 179 -3.56 2.44 -8.33
C PHE A 179 -3.89 1.59 -7.12
N PHE A 180 -2.88 1.07 -6.42
CA PHE A 180 -3.08 0.10 -5.34
C PHE A 180 -2.83 0.66 -3.96
N HIS A 181 -3.50 0.12 -2.94
CA HIS A 181 -3.38 0.60 -1.57
C HIS A 181 -1.94 0.55 -1.08
N TYR A 182 -1.50 1.64 -0.47
CA TYR A 182 -0.15 1.69 0.10
C TYR A 182 -0.15 2.31 1.48
N ARG A 183 -0.49 3.59 1.61
CA ARG A 183 -0.25 4.31 2.87
C ARG A 183 -1.34 5.31 3.21
N ARG A 184 -1.52 5.49 4.52
CA ARG A 184 -2.38 6.50 5.13
C ARG A 184 -1.52 7.61 5.75
N TYR A 185 -1.94 8.85 5.55
CA TYR A 185 -1.39 10.04 6.19
C TYR A 185 -2.51 10.77 6.94
N ARG A 186 -2.34 11.00 8.25
CA ARG A 186 -3.24 11.87 9.02
C ARG A 186 -2.91 13.32 8.67
N LEU A 187 -3.92 14.14 8.39
CA LEU A 187 -3.73 15.56 8.08
C LEU A 187 -3.52 16.43 9.34
N SER A 188 -4.00 15.96 10.49
CA SER A 188 -3.62 16.42 11.83
C SER A 188 -4.04 15.38 12.87
N GLU A 189 -3.53 15.50 14.08
CA GLU A 189 -3.92 14.61 15.20
C GLU A 189 -5.40 14.74 15.56
N GLU A 190 -5.95 15.95 15.47
CA GLU A 190 -7.35 16.26 15.80
C GLU A 190 -8.32 16.04 14.62
N SER A 191 -7.82 15.87 13.40
CA SER A 191 -8.71 15.74 12.25
C SER A 191 -9.12 14.28 12.05
N PRO A 192 -10.43 13.99 11.90
CA PRO A 192 -10.89 12.67 11.49
C PRO A 192 -10.52 12.36 10.02
N MET A 193 -10.00 13.33 9.28
CA MET A 193 -9.65 13.17 7.88
C MET A 193 -8.25 12.58 7.73
N SER A 194 -8.22 11.37 7.18
CA SER A 194 -7.01 10.72 6.70
C SER A 194 -6.93 10.77 5.18
N LEU A 195 -5.75 11.10 4.66
CA LEU A 195 -5.40 10.94 3.24
C LEU A 195 -4.91 9.53 3.00
N MET A 196 -5.46 8.85 2.00
CA MET A 196 -4.98 7.55 1.56
C MET A 196 -4.32 7.69 0.20
N VAL A 197 -3.15 7.10 0.04
CA VAL A 197 -2.32 7.29 -1.14
C VAL A 197 -1.97 5.94 -1.76
N TYR A 198 -2.03 5.92 -3.09
CA TYR A 198 -2.03 4.73 -3.93
C TYR A 198 -1.00 4.89 -5.06
N PRO A 199 0.14 4.18 -5.05
CA PRO A 199 1.06 4.12 -6.18
C PRO A 199 0.45 3.39 -7.39
N ALA A 200 1.05 3.57 -8.56
CA ALA A 200 0.59 2.94 -9.79
C ALA A 200 0.64 1.41 -9.70
N SER A 201 -0.40 0.74 -10.19
CA SER A 201 -0.43 -0.73 -10.29
C SER A 201 0.52 -1.25 -11.37
N ASP A 202 0.85 -0.45 -12.39
CA ASP A 202 1.82 -0.80 -13.42
C ASP A 202 3.26 -0.69 -12.90
N PRO A 203 4.05 -1.80 -12.89
CA PRO A 203 5.45 -1.79 -12.49
C PRO A 203 6.31 -0.72 -13.17
N ALA A 204 6.04 -0.36 -14.43
CA ALA A 204 6.83 0.64 -15.16
C ALA A 204 6.71 2.04 -14.55
N HIS A 205 5.58 2.35 -13.93
CA HIS A 205 5.28 3.68 -13.37
C HIS A 205 5.56 3.78 -11.87
N ARG A 206 5.66 2.65 -11.14
CA ARG A 206 5.84 2.60 -9.68
C ARG A 206 7.02 3.39 -9.12
N PRO A 207 8.24 3.35 -9.68
CA PRO A 207 9.36 4.11 -9.13
C PRO A 207 9.08 5.63 -9.11
N ARG A 208 8.33 6.13 -10.09
CA ARG A 208 7.88 7.52 -10.11
C ARG A 208 6.78 7.76 -9.08
N SER A 209 5.80 6.85 -8.98
CA SER A 209 4.76 6.90 -7.94
C SER A 209 5.36 7.03 -6.55
N PHE A 210 6.26 6.13 -6.15
CA PHE A 210 6.85 6.12 -4.81
C PHE A 210 7.64 7.39 -4.50
N ARG A 211 8.39 7.92 -5.47
CA ARG A 211 9.08 9.22 -5.32
C ARG A 211 8.10 10.35 -5.04
N LEU A 212 6.98 10.38 -5.76
CA LEU A 212 5.96 11.41 -5.58
C LEU A 212 5.22 11.27 -4.24
N VAL A 213 4.89 10.05 -3.85
CA VAL A 213 4.30 9.76 -2.53
C VAL A 213 5.26 10.15 -1.39
N ALA A 214 6.56 9.90 -1.55
CA ALA A 214 7.56 10.34 -0.58
C ALA A 214 7.67 11.86 -0.51
N ALA A 215 7.58 12.57 -1.64
CA ALA A 215 7.54 14.04 -1.66
C ALA A 215 6.30 14.57 -0.95
N LEU A 216 5.13 13.98 -1.18
CA LEU A 216 3.90 14.32 -0.49
C LEU A 216 4.00 14.05 1.02
N ALA A 217 4.55 12.90 1.42
CA ALA A 217 4.74 12.57 2.84
C ALA A 217 5.61 13.61 3.57
N ARG A 218 6.69 14.06 2.92
CA ARG A 218 7.55 15.13 3.44
C ARG A 218 6.80 16.46 3.54
N ALA A 219 5.97 16.80 2.56
CA ALA A 219 5.14 18.00 2.56
C ALA A 219 4.14 18.01 3.72
N LEU A 220 3.53 16.85 4.01
CA LEU A 220 2.58 16.69 5.11
C LEU A 220 3.25 16.65 6.49
N GLY A 221 4.58 16.57 6.55
CA GLY A 221 5.32 16.39 7.80
C GLY A 221 5.05 15.05 8.47
N SER A 222 4.58 14.04 7.73
CA SER A 222 4.16 12.78 8.32
C SER A 222 5.35 12.00 8.90
N ALA A 223 5.16 11.47 10.11
CA ALA A 223 6.07 10.53 10.75
C ALA A 223 6.28 9.27 9.89
N GLY A 224 7.34 8.52 10.20
CA GLY A 224 7.70 7.24 9.55
C GLY A 224 6.59 6.18 9.59
N ASP A 225 6.89 4.95 9.17
CA ASP A 225 5.93 3.85 9.24
C ASP A 225 5.39 3.73 10.69
N PRO A 226 4.08 3.90 10.96
CA PRO A 226 3.54 3.88 12.33
C PRO A 226 3.69 2.52 13.01
N PHE A 227 4.01 1.47 12.24
CA PHE A 227 4.26 0.13 12.76
C PHE A 227 5.76 -0.19 12.85
N ALA A 228 6.65 0.77 12.61
CA ALA A 228 8.09 0.54 12.60
C ALA A 228 8.61 0.00 13.94
N GLU A 229 8.17 0.58 15.07
CA GLU A 229 8.62 0.20 16.41
C GLU A 229 8.17 -1.23 16.78
N THR A 230 6.88 -1.52 16.67
CA THR A 230 6.35 -2.87 16.94
C THR A 230 6.97 -3.93 16.02
N ARG A 231 7.23 -3.58 14.74
CA ARG A 231 7.91 -4.48 13.81
C ARG A 231 9.37 -4.70 14.21
N ALA A 232 10.08 -3.63 14.57
CA ALA A 232 11.46 -3.68 15.03
C ALA A 232 11.60 -4.53 16.29
N GLU A 233 10.71 -4.37 17.28
CA GLU A 233 10.71 -5.17 18.51
C GLU A 233 10.62 -6.68 18.20
N ARG A 234 9.69 -7.08 17.31
CA ARG A 234 9.52 -8.49 16.92
C ARG A 234 10.74 -9.02 16.18
N LEU A 235 11.21 -8.30 15.15
CA LEU A 235 12.40 -8.69 14.39
C LEU A 235 13.64 -8.75 15.28
N TRP A 236 13.80 -7.80 16.20
CA TRP A 236 14.86 -7.78 17.17
C TRP A 236 14.83 -9.02 18.05
N ARG A 237 13.70 -9.26 18.73
CA ARG A 237 13.54 -10.35 19.69
C ARG A 237 13.74 -11.73 19.07
N TYR A 238 13.09 -11.99 17.94
CA TYR A 238 13.01 -13.34 17.37
C TYR A 238 14.07 -13.65 16.33
N VAL A 239 14.71 -12.63 15.75
CA VAL A 239 15.64 -12.82 14.61
C VAL A 239 17.01 -12.20 14.87
N LEU A 240 17.08 -10.88 15.00
CA LEU A 240 18.37 -10.18 15.03
C LEU A 240 19.16 -10.45 16.31
N ARG A 241 18.51 -10.46 17.48
CA ARG A 241 19.19 -10.77 18.74
C ARG A 241 19.84 -12.16 18.71
N PRO A 242 19.13 -13.26 18.33
CA PRO A 242 19.76 -14.56 18.16
C PRO A 242 20.94 -14.56 17.17
N ILE A 243 20.82 -13.85 16.05
CA ILE A 243 21.91 -13.73 15.06
C ILE A 243 23.13 -13.05 15.70
N VAL A 244 22.93 -11.90 16.36
CA VAL A 244 24.01 -11.14 16.98
C VAL A 244 24.65 -11.92 18.13
N GLN A 245 23.88 -12.64 18.95
CA GLN A 245 24.40 -13.49 20.03
C GLN A 245 25.31 -14.60 19.52
N VAL A 246 24.98 -15.19 18.38
CA VAL A 246 25.80 -16.24 17.74
C VAL A 246 27.05 -15.64 17.09
N ALA A 247 26.93 -14.44 16.54
CA ALA A 247 28.04 -13.73 15.89
C ALA A 247 28.99 -13.03 16.86
N GLN A 248 28.57 -12.76 18.11
CA GLN A 248 29.37 -12.06 19.10
C GLN A 248 30.50 -12.97 19.62
N PRO A 249 31.77 -12.72 19.27
CA PRO A 249 32.86 -13.43 19.90
C PRO A 249 32.96 -12.98 21.37
N THR A 250 33.32 -13.92 22.25
CA THR A 250 33.43 -13.72 23.71
C THR A 250 34.43 -12.64 24.13
N SER A 251 35.24 -12.10 23.21
CA SER A 251 36.40 -11.26 23.50
C SER A 251 36.37 -9.84 22.91
N LEU A 252 35.29 -9.39 22.25
CA LEU A 252 35.24 -8.05 21.66
C LEU A 252 34.35 -7.07 22.43
N ASP A 253 34.97 -6.02 22.97
CA ASP A 253 34.27 -4.86 23.55
C ASP A 253 33.50 -4.05 22.50
N ARG A 254 33.91 -4.15 21.23
CA ARG A 254 33.31 -3.45 20.09
C ARG A 254 32.92 -4.43 19.00
N LEU A 255 31.63 -4.43 18.64
CA LEU A 255 31.08 -5.32 17.63
C LEU A 255 30.70 -4.53 16.36
N PRO A 256 31.43 -4.68 15.24
CA PRO A 256 31.03 -4.10 13.97
C PRO A 256 29.78 -4.81 13.42
N ILE A 257 28.72 -4.04 13.18
CA ILE A 257 27.45 -4.50 12.63
C ILE A 257 27.08 -3.61 11.44
N GLU A 258 26.81 -4.24 10.31
CA GLU A 258 26.43 -3.58 9.08
C GLU A 258 24.98 -3.95 8.71
N PHE A 259 24.14 -2.94 8.46
CA PHE A 259 22.79 -3.15 7.94
C PHE A 259 22.71 -2.70 6.49
N VAL A 260 22.15 -3.58 5.65
CA VAL A 260 21.84 -3.30 4.24
C VAL A 260 20.33 -3.35 4.07
N ASP A 261 19.68 -2.20 4.15
CA ASP A 261 18.22 -2.06 4.09
C ASP A 261 17.78 -1.80 2.66
N VAL A 262 17.14 -2.79 2.05
CA VAL A 262 16.68 -2.78 0.67
C VAL A 262 15.20 -2.46 0.63
N GLY A 263 14.84 -1.34 0.01
CA GLY A 263 13.49 -0.77 0.13
C GLY A 263 13.33 0.00 1.44
N ALA A 264 14.38 0.72 1.86
CA ALA A 264 14.47 1.34 3.18
C ALA A 264 13.31 2.31 3.49
N GLY A 265 12.63 2.85 2.48
CA GLY A 265 11.49 3.75 2.61
C GLY A 265 11.84 4.99 3.43
N SER A 266 11.19 5.14 4.59
CA SER A 266 11.50 6.23 5.52
C SER A 266 12.70 5.94 6.43
N SER A 267 13.31 4.76 6.36
CA SER A 267 14.35 4.22 7.27
C SER A 267 13.94 4.08 8.74
N ALA A 268 12.65 4.20 9.04
CA ALA A 268 12.14 4.15 10.41
C ALA A 268 12.35 2.78 11.06
N LEU A 269 12.17 1.69 10.29
CA LEU A 269 12.39 0.33 10.76
C LEU A 269 13.86 0.11 11.14
N THR A 270 14.79 0.47 10.24
CA THR A 270 16.24 0.33 10.50
C THR A 270 16.69 1.21 11.67
N ALA A 271 16.16 2.42 11.81
CA ALA A 271 16.43 3.27 12.97
C ALA A 271 15.96 2.63 14.28
N ALA A 272 14.74 2.10 14.32
CA ALA A 272 14.18 1.41 15.48
C ALA A 272 14.97 0.13 15.83
N LEU A 273 15.36 -0.67 14.83
CA LEU A 273 16.22 -1.84 15.02
C LEU A 273 17.59 -1.48 15.60
N CYS A 274 18.19 -0.38 15.13
CA CYS A 274 19.44 0.11 15.71
C CYS A 274 19.25 0.55 17.17
N GLN A 275 18.12 1.15 17.52
CA GLN A 275 17.82 1.54 18.91
C GLN A 275 17.68 0.32 19.82
N GLU A 276 16.97 -0.73 19.37
CA GLU A 276 16.86 -2.00 20.08
C GLU A 276 18.23 -2.65 20.35
N LEU A 277 19.08 -2.68 19.32
CA LEU A 277 20.46 -3.18 19.43
C LEU A 277 21.28 -2.38 20.45
N VAL A 278 21.18 -1.05 20.42
CA VAL A 278 21.91 -0.17 21.35
C VAL A 278 21.39 -0.31 22.79
N ALA A 279 20.09 -0.48 22.97
CA ALA A 279 19.50 -0.72 24.28
C ALA A 279 20.02 -2.04 24.87
N TRP A 280 20.01 -3.11 24.07
CA TRP A 280 20.50 -4.43 24.49
C TRP A 280 22.01 -4.45 24.73
N SER A 281 22.81 -3.77 23.90
CA SER A 281 24.28 -3.83 23.98
C SER A 281 24.82 -3.32 25.32
N ARG A 282 24.13 -2.34 25.94
CA ARG A 282 24.47 -1.82 27.27
C ARG A 282 24.39 -2.89 28.34
N GLY A 283 23.34 -3.72 28.32
CA GLY A 283 23.18 -4.83 29.26
C GLY A 283 24.07 -6.03 28.93
N ALA A 284 24.38 -6.22 27.63
CA ALA A 284 25.25 -7.28 27.16
C ALA A 284 26.76 -6.93 27.22
N GLY A 285 27.13 -5.74 27.70
CA GLY A 285 28.52 -5.35 27.94
C GLY A 285 29.36 -5.08 26.68
N PHE A 286 28.74 -4.67 25.57
CA PHE A 286 29.48 -4.33 24.34
C PHE A 286 28.99 -3.02 23.70
N THR A 287 29.83 -2.43 22.85
CA THR A 287 29.51 -1.23 22.07
C THR A 287 29.37 -1.56 20.58
N PRO A 288 28.19 -1.40 19.96
CA PRO A 288 28.03 -1.64 18.53
C PRO A 288 28.68 -0.52 17.72
N ARG A 289 29.33 -0.88 16.61
CA ARG A 289 29.80 0.05 15.58
C ARG A 289 28.94 -0.16 14.33
N LEU A 290 28.06 0.78 14.04
CA LEU A 290 27.02 0.63 13.03
C LEU A 290 27.47 1.22 11.69
N ARG A 291 27.34 0.44 10.61
CA ARG A 291 27.46 0.92 9.24
C ARG A 291 26.18 0.62 8.49
N LEU A 292 25.57 1.62 7.87
CA LEU A 292 24.22 1.54 7.33
C LEU A 292 24.23 1.85 5.84
N TRP A 293 23.63 0.95 5.05
CA TRP A 293 23.36 1.12 3.63
C TRP A 293 21.85 1.13 3.42
N LEU A 294 21.29 2.29 3.10
CA LEU A 294 19.86 2.48 2.90
C LEU A 294 19.59 2.62 1.40
N VAL A 295 19.03 1.58 0.79
CA VAL A 295 18.81 1.50 -0.65
C VAL A 295 17.32 1.66 -0.94
N ASP A 296 16.97 2.70 -1.68
CA ASP A 296 15.58 2.97 -2.09
C ASP A 296 15.55 3.82 -3.37
N VAL A 297 14.44 3.83 -4.10
CA VAL A 297 14.25 4.70 -5.28
C VAL A 297 14.21 6.19 -4.90
N SER A 298 13.95 6.50 -3.63
CA SER A 298 13.98 7.87 -3.09
C SER A 298 14.97 7.97 -1.92
N PRO A 299 15.63 9.12 -1.72
CA PRO A 299 16.42 9.32 -0.51
C PRO A 299 15.52 9.19 0.74
N PRO A 300 15.92 8.39 1.76
CA PRO A 300 15.12 8.19 2.96
C PRO A 300 14.83 9.50 3.69
N ALA A 301 13.59 9.67 4.17
CA ALA A 301 13.16 10.91 4.81
C ALA A 301 13.76 11.12 6.21
N ALA A 302 14.10 10.05 6.94
CA ALA A 302 14.50 10.11 8.35
C ALA A 302 16.01 10.01 8.60
N LEU A 303 16.86 10.42 7.65
CA LEU A 303 18.33 10.36 7.81
C LEU A 303 18.84 11.13 9.04
N SER A 304 18.12 12.17 9.49
CA SER A 304 18.47 12.94 10.68
C SER A 304 18.40 12.13 11.98
N VAL A 305 17.56 11.08 12.04
CA VAL A 305 17.41 10.23 13.25
C VAL A 305 18.71 9.51 13.58
N PHE A 306 19.50 9.15 12.56
CA PHE A 306 20.81 8.52 12.76
C PHE A 306 21.89 9.49 13.23
N ARG A 307 21.63 10.81 13.24
CA ARG A 307 22.57 11.83 13.73
C ARG A 307 22.28 12.28 15.16
N THR A 308 21.15 11.86 15.73
CA THR A 308 20.77 12.19 17.12
C THR A 308 21.19 11.10 18.09
N PRO A 309 21.52 11.43 19.36
CA PRO A 309 21.76 10.42 20.39
C PRO A 309 20.56 9.47 20.58
N PRO A 310 20.79 8.19 20.87
CA PRO A 310 22.09 7.55 21.07
C PRO A 310 22.80 7.14 19.76
N LEU A 311 22.07 7.08 18.63
CA LEU A 311 22.57 6.53 17.37
C LEU A 311 23.74 7.32 16.78
N GLY A 312 23.71 8.65 16.85
CA GLY A 312 24.72 9.52 16.23
C GLY A 312 26.15 9.31 16.71
N ARG A 313 26.38 8.64 17.85
CA ARG A 313 27.72 8.29 18.34
C ARG A 313 28.20 6.91 17.91
N LEU A 314 27.29 6.06 17.42
CA LEU A 314 27.52 4.64 17.15
C LEU A 314 27.47 4.35 15.65
N VAL A 315 26.81 5.20 14.86
CA VAL A 315 26.80 5.14 13.39
C VAL A 315 28.09 5.75 12.85
N GLU A 316 28.98 4.89 12.36
CA GLU A 316 30.25 5.30 11.76
C GLU A 316 30.13 5.66 10.29
N SER A 317 29.17 5.03 9.61
CA SER A 317 28.92 5.23 8.19
C SER A 317 27.44 5.09 7.89
N LEU A 318 26.91 6.05 7.15
CA LEU A 318 25.54 6.05 6.66
C LEU A 318 25.55 6.41 5.18
N VAL A 319 25.21 5.46 4.33
CA VAL A 319 25.15 5.63 2.88
C VAL A 319 23.71 5.47 2.43
N ALA A 320 23.16 6.52 1.81
CA ALA A 320 21.86 6.47 1.16
C ALA A 320 22.04 6.30 -0.35
N VAL A 321 21.51 5.22 -0.90
CA VAL A 321 21.56 4.90 -2.34
C VAL A 321 20.20 5.14 -2.94
N SER A 322 20.07 6.19 -3.77
CA SER A 322 18.83 6.53 -4.48
C SER A 322 18.72 5.79 -5.81
N ARG A 323 18.51 4.47 -5.76
CA ARG A 323 18.42 3.60 -6.94
C ARG A 323 17.45 2.44 -6.67
N ASP A 324 16.78 1.99 -7.71
CA ASP A 324 16.05 0.70 -7.68
C ASP A 324 17.03 -0.43 -7.28
N TYR A 325 16.62 -1.25 -6.30
CA TYR A 325 17.50 -2.25 -5.72
C TYR A 325 17.92 -3.33 -6.70
N ARG A 326 17.06 -3.70 -7.67
CA ARG A 326 17.38 -4.70 -8.70
C ARG A 326 18.49 -4.18 -9.61
N THR A 327 18.47 -2.87 -9.89
CA THR A 327 19.48 -2.20 -10.69
C THR A 327 20.77 -1.95 -9.89
N TRP A 328 20.65 -1.67 -8.58
CA TRP A 328 21.79 -1.54 -7.68
C TRP A 328 22.54 -2.86 -7.49
N LEU A 329 21.82 -3.97 -7.27
CA LEU A 329 22.39 -5.32 -7.12
C LEU A 329 23.00 -5.88 -8.40
N ALA A 330 22.54 -5.43 -9.57
CA ALA A 330 23.15 -5.76 -10.86
C ALA A 330 24.50 -5.03 -11.09
N GLY A 331 24.83 -4.04 -10.27
CA GLY A 331 26.11 -3.34 -10.34
C GLY A 331 27.27 -4.22 -9.84
N PRO A 332 28.51 -4.01 -10.33
CA PRO A 332 29.67 -4.74 -9.83
C PRO A 332 29.98 -4.34 -8.40
N LYS A 333 30.06 -5.32 -7.49
CA LYS A 333 30.43 -5.15 -6.05
C LYS A 333 29.76 -3.93 -5.41
N PRO A 334 28.42 -3.94 -5.25
CA PRO A 334 27.67 -2.78 -4.77
C PRO A 334 28.00 -2.39 -3.33
N LEU A 335 28.63 -3.28 -2.56
CA LEU A 335 29.12 -3.03 -1.21
C LEU A 335 30.64 -3.24 -1.12
N PRO A 336 31.34 -2.49 -0.25
CA PRO A 336 32.73 -2.78 0.09
C PRO A 336 32.84 -4.10 0.86
N ALA A 337 34.09 -4.59 1.04
CA ALA A 337 34.35 -5.73 1.91
C ALA A 337 33.74 -5.52 3.31
N ALA A 338 33.11 -6.57 3.84
CA ALA A 338 32.54 -6.55 5.18
C ALA A 338 33.63 -6.39 6.24
N SER A 339 33.33 -5.58 7.25
CA SER A 339 34.19 -5.35 8.41
C SER A 339 33.68 -6.02 9.68
N GLY A 340 32.55 -6.73 9.59
CA GLY A 340 31.85 -7.36 10.70
C GLY A 340 30.61 -8.11 10.22
N LEU A 341 29.71 -8.40 11.16
CA LEU A 341 28.42 -9.02 10.87
C LEU A 341 27.61 -8.11 9.95
N ARG A 342 27.25 -8.59 8.76
CA ARG A 342 26.45 -7.85 7.80
C ARG A 342 25.11 -8.53 7.56
N VAL A 343 24.04 -7.81 7.87
CA VAL A 343 22.65 -8.28 7.72
C VAL A 343 21.93 -7.44 6.69
N ALA A 344 21.42 -8.10 5.66
CA ALA A 344 20.49 -7.50 4.72
C ALA A 344 19.06 -7.58 5.25
N LEU A 345 18.31 -6.50 5.07
CA LEU A 345 16.89 -6.40 5.40
C LEU A 345 16.10 -6.12 4.12
N ALA A 346 15.08 -6.93 3.86
CA ALA A 346 14.12 -6.77 2.79
C ALA A 346 12.71 -6.80 3.41
N SER A 347 12.28 -5.68 4.00
CA SER A 347 10.96 -5.56 4.63
C SER A 347 9.99 -4.88 3.67
N LYS A 348 8.92 -5.58 3.29
CA LYS A 348 7.83 -5.13 2.41
C LYS A 348 8.24 -4.75 0.98
N VAL A 349 9.49 -4.98 0.61
CA VAL A 349 10.03 -4.57 -0.69
C VAL A 349 9.44 -5.37 -1.86
N PHE A 350 9.04 -6.62 -1.62
CA PHE A 350 8.41 -7.45 -2.65
C PHE A 350 6.90 -7.17 -2.72
N ASP A 351 6.27 -6.86 -1.59
CA ASP A 351 4.87 -6.49 -1.52
C ASP A 351 4.59 -5.20 -2.32
N VAL A 352 5.46 -4.18 -2.23
CA VAL A 352 5.32 -2.95 -3.03
C VAL A 352 5.51 -3.19 -4.53
N SER A 353 6.04 -4.36 -4.89
CA SER A 353 6.26 -4.80 -6.26
C SER A 353 5.18 -5.78 -6.75
N SER A 354 4.17 -6.11 -5.95
CA SER A 354 3.16 -7.11 -6.30
C SER A 354 2.29 -6.74 -7.48
N ARG A 355 1.78 -7.76 -8.17
CA ARG A 355 0.81 -7.61 -9.26
C ARG A 355 -0.60 -7.58 -8.70
N PHE A 356 -1.48 -6.92 -9.45
CA PHE A 356 -2.89 -6.80 -9.13
C PHE A 356 -3.71 -7.24 -10.34
N SER A 357 -4.71 -8.06 -10.09
CA SER A 357 -5.75 -8.41 -11.06
C SER A 357 -7.12 -8.24 -10.41
N ILE A 358 -8.16 -8.17 -11.24
CA ILE A 358 -9.54 -8.28 -10.77
C ILE A 358 -10.08 -9.59 -11.30
N ASP A 359 -10.27 -10.52 -10.38
CA ASP A 359 -10.71 -11.88 -10.68
C ASP A 359 -12.20 -12.03 -10.36
N ARG A 360 -12.83 -12.97 -11.07
CA ARG A 360 -14.16 -13.45 -10.74
C ARG A 360 -14.03 -14.61 -9.77
N ILE A 361 -14.80 -14.56 -8.71
CA ILE A 361 -14.78 -15.55 -7.66
C ILE A 361 -16.23 -15.92 -7.41
N ARG A 362 -16.53 -17.20 -7.50
CA ARG A 362 -17.87 -17.69 -7.22
C ARG A 362 -18.22 -17.42 -5.75
N THR A 363 -19.47 -17.04 -5.51
CA THR A 363 -19.98 -16.71 -4.16
C THR A 363 -19.84 -17.88 -3.18
N ASP A 364 -20.09 -19.12 -3.62
CA ASP A 364 -19.94 -20.33 -2.79
C ASP A 364 -18.49 -20.54 -2.31
N VAL A 365 -17.51 -20.38 -3.21
CA VAL A 365 -16.08 -20.45 -2.88
C VAL A 365 -15.69 -19.34 -1.92
N LEU A 366 -16.19 -18.12 -2.11
CA LEU A 366 -15.89 -17.02 -1.22
C LEU A 366 -16.49 -17.25 0.17
N SER A 367 -17.76 -17.65 0.26
CA SER A 367 -18.45 -17.96 1.52
C SER A 367 -17.75 -19.07 2.31
N SER A 368 -17.31 -20.15 1.64
CA SER A 368 -16.56 -21.22 2.31
C SER A 368 -15.21 -20.73 2.84
N THR A 369 -14.57 -19.80 2.14
CA THR A 369 -13.24 -19.30 2.51
C THR A 369 -13.31 -18.26 3.64
N VAL A 370 -14.37 -17.45 3.67
CA VAL A 370 -14.59 -16.44 4.73
C VAL A 370 -15.20 -17.08 5.99
N GLY A 371 -15.86 -18.24 5.86
CA GLY A 371 -16.46 -18.98 6.98
C GLY A 371 -17.83 -18.44 7.38
N VAL A 372 -18.57 -17.83 6.45
CA VAL A 372 -19.93 -17.34 6.68
C VAL A 372 -20.85 -17.87 5.57
N PRO A 373 -21.43 -19.08 5.75
CA PRO A 373 -22.37 -19.66 4.81
C PRO A 373 -23.59 -18.76 4.61
N GLY A 374 -24.06 -18.59 3.37
CA GLY A 374 -25.26 -17.82 3.04
C GLY A 374 -25.12 -16.29 3.03
N ALA A 375 -24.03 -15.72 3.54
CA ALA A 375 -23.84 -14.26 3.60
C ALA A 375 -23.79 -13.57 2.22
N LEU A 376 -23.54 -14.34 1.15
CA LEU A 376 -23.44 -13.85 -0.22
C LEU A 376 -24.64 -14.25 -1.09
N GLU A 377 -25.66 -14.88 -0.51
CA GLU A 377 -26.84 -15.33 -1.26
C GLU A 377 -27.74 -14.14 -1.67
N GLY A 378 -28.27 -14.21 -2.91
CA GLY A 378 -29.26 -13.27 -3.42
C GLY A 378 -28.78 -11.82 -3.55
N GLU A 379 -27.46 -11.60 -3.65
CA GLU A 379 -26.84 -10.28 -3.83
C GLU A 379 -27.23 -9.27 -2.74
N ARG A 380 -27.65 -9.74 -1.56
CA ARG A 380 -28.13 -8.88 -0.46
C ARG A 380 -27.04 -7.96 0.07
N TYR A 381 -25.78 -8.33 -0.10
CA TYR A 381 -24.62 -7.55 0.30
C TYR A 381 -24.33 -6.34 -0.60
N LEU A 382 -25.02 -6.20 -1.74
CA LEU A 382 -24.80 -5.08 -2.66
C LEU A 382 -25.33 -3.77 -2.07
N PRO A 383 -24.53 -2.69 -2.01
CA PRO A 383 -24.91 -1.45 -1.30
C PRO A 383 -26.17 -0.77 -1.82
N GLU A 384 -26.42 -0.80 -3.14
CA GLU A 384 -27.64 -0.27 -3.74
C GLU A 384 -28.90 -1.04 -3.33
N ARG A 385 -28.75 -2.24 -2.75
CA ARG A 385 -29.85 -3.05 -2.20
C ARG A 385 -29.93 -2.96 -0.69
N CYS A 386 -28.86 -3.30 0.05
CA CYS A 386 -28.92 -3.32 1.52
C CYS A 386 -29.03 -1.93 2.14
N LEU A 387 -28.42 -0.91 1.55
CA LEU A 387 -28.47 0.44 2.12
C LEU A 387 -29.72 1.23 1.70
N ALA A 388 -30.53 0.70 0.76
CA ALA A 388 -31.79 1.29 0.34
C ALA A 388 -32.73 1.55 1.54
N PRO A 389 -33.73 2.45 1.43
CA PRO A 389 -34.63 2.79 2.54
C PRO A 389 -35.34 1.61 3.21
N ARG A 390 -35.54 0.50 2.48
CA ARG A 390 -36.15 -0.74 2.96
C ARG A 390 -35.18 -1.94 2.98
N GLY A 391 -33.90 -1.71 2.73
CA GLY A 391 -32.87 -2.74 2.77
C GLY A 391 -32.48 -3.09 4.21
N GLU A 392 -31.79 -4.23 4.37
CA GLU A 392 -31.35 -4.79 5.66
C GLU A 392 -30.39 -3.85 6.44
N GLY A 393 -29.82 -2.85 5.79
CA GLY A 393 -28.95 -1.85 6.40
C GLY A 393 -27.47 -2.24 6.40
N PRO A 394 -26.62 -1.46 7.10
CA PRO A 394 -25.17 -1.64 7.11
C PRO A 394 -24.67 -3.03 7.55
N SER A 395 -25.42 -3.75 8.39
CA SER A 395 -25.05 -5.08 8.87
C SER A 395 -25.05 -6.17 7.79
N ALA A 396 -25.68 -5.91 6.64
CA ALA A 396 -25.66 -6.81 5.49
C ALA A 396 -24.46 -6.56 4.56
N LEU A 397 -23.67 -5.51 4.78
CA LEU A 397 -22.43 -5.29 4.04
C LEU A 397 -21.44 -6.42 4.33
N GLN A 398 -20.58 -6.69 3.35
CA GLN A 398 -19.55 -7.71 3.39
C GLN A 398 -18.21 -7.07 3.00
N VAL A 399 -17.57 -6.42 3.96
CA VAL A 399 -16.34 -5.64 3.79
C VAL A 399 -15.34 -5.98 4.89
N SER A 400 -14.40 -6.88 4.60
CA SER A 400 -13.36 -7.26 5.57
C SER A 400 -11.95 -7.01 5.05
N SER A 401 -11.13 -6.39 5.90
CA SER A 401 -9.68 -6.18 5.67
C SER A 401 -8.83 -7.38 6.10
N ARG A 402 -9.47 -8.48 6.54
CA ARG A 402 -8.78 -9.73 6.82
C ARG A 402 -8.36 -10.36 5.50
N ARG A 403 -7.07 -10.68 5.40
CA ARG A 403 -6.52 -11.33 4.21
C ARG A 403 -7.01 -12.76 4.12
N VAL A 404 -7.34 -13.17 2.90
CA VAL A 404 -7.67 -14.53 2.52
C VAL A 404 -6.73 -14.99 1.42
N VAL A 405 -6.13 -16.18 1.59
CA VAL A 405 -5.25 -16.79 0.58
C VAL A 405 -6.11 -17.48 -0.47
N VAL A 406 -5.80 -17.24 -1.74
CA VAL A 406 -6.40 -17.91 -2.89
C VAL A 406 -5.30 -18.50 -3.76
N GLU A 407 -5.65 -19.35 -4.72
CA GLU A 407 -4.66 -20.02 -5.57
C GLU A 407 -3.69 -19.02 -6.24
N LYS A 408 -4.22 -17.95 -6.84
CA LYS A 408 -3.42 -16.96 -7.56
C LYS A 408 -2.67 -15.96 -6.68
N GLY A 409 -2.97 -15.89 -5.37
CA GLY A 409 -2.41 -14.85 -4.50
C GLY A 409 -3.16 -14.73 -3.19
N HIS A 410 -3.56 -13.51 -2.85
CA HIS A 410 -4.45 -13.25 -1.74
C HIS A 410 -5.39 -12.10 -2.10
N MET A 411 -6.46 -11.97 -1.34
CA MET A 411 -7.46 -10.93 -1.51
C MET A 411 -8.02 -10.48 -0.16
N TYR A 412 -8.81 -9.41 -0.22
CA TYR A 412 -9.68 -8.98 0.87
C TYR A 412 -11.12 -9.28 0.46
N PRO A 413 -11.91 -9.98 1.29
CA PRO A 413 -13.31 -10.27 1.00
C PRO A 413 -14.14 -8.99 1.12
N LEU A 414 -14.25 -8.28 -0.01
CA LEU A 414 -14.92 -6.99 -0.15
C LEU A 414 -16.11 -7.12 -1.11
N ALA A 415 -16.99 -8.10 -0.87
CA ALA A 415 -18.05 -8.47 -1.82
C ALA A 415 -18.99 -7.30 -2.12
N SER A 416 -19.27 -6.42 -1.14
CA SER A 416 -20.06 -5.19 -1.35
C SER A 416 -19.43 -4.20 -2.33
N LEU A 417 -18.14 -4.35 -2.69
CA LEU A 417 -17.47 -3.56 -3.72
C LEU A 417 -17.41 -4.29 -5.08
N SER A 418 -18.10 -5.42 -5.26
CA SER A 418 -18.08 -6.21 -6.50
C SER A 418 -18.44 -5.37 -7.74
N GLY A 419 -19.50 -4.54 -7.66
CA GLY A 419 -19.87 -3.64 -8.76
C GLY A 419 -18.77 -2.64 -9.13
N PHE A 420 -18.07 -2.11 -8.12
CA PHE A 420 -16.95 -1.18 -8.33
C PHE A 420 -15.77 -1.88 -9.03
N PHE A 421 -15.36 -3.06 -8.56
CA PHE A 421 -14.27 -3.82 -9.18
C PHE A 421 -14.66 -4.36 -10.57
N ARG A 422 -15.93 -4.74 -10.77
CA ARG A 422 -16.46 -5.06 -12.11
C ARG A 422 -16.26 -3.88 -13.06
N GLY A 423 -16.60 -2.68 -12.63
CA GLY A 423 -16.37 -1.46 -13.41
C GLY A 423 -14.89 -1.26 -13.76
N LEU A 424 -13.99 -1.40 -12.79
CA LEU A 424 -12.54 -1.29 -13.04
C LEU A 424 -12.06 -2.33 -14.06
N ARG A 425 -12.48 -3.59 -13.92
CA ARG A 425 -12.15 -4.66 -14.86
C ARG A 425 -12.62 -4.35 -16.29
N LEU A 426 -13.83 -3.82 -16.45
CA LEU A 426 -14.39 -3.44 -17.75
C LEU A 426 -13.61 -2.30 -18.42
N LEU A 427 -13.04 -1.38 -17.63
CA LEU A 427 -12.15 -0.33 -18.17
C LEU A 427 -10.77 -0.89 -18.55
N SER A 428 -10.24 -1.86 -17.82
CA SER A 428 -8.91 -2.43 -18.07
C SER A 428 -8.86 -3.43 -19.24
N ARG A 429 -9.99 -4.02 -19.65
CA ARG A 429 -10.06 -4.99 -20.75
C ARG A 429 -10.72 -4.38 -21.98
N VAL A 430 -9.92 -3.88 -22.92
CA VAL A 430 -10.43 -3.42 -24.21
C VAL A 430 -10.83 -4.63 -25.06
N GLY A 431 -12.11 -4.75 -25.43
CA GLY A 431 -12.55 -5.63 -26.51
C GLY A 431 -12.82 -7.10 -26.18
N THR A 432 -12.92 -7.50 -24.91
CA THR A 432 -13.43 -8.83 -24.54
C THR A 432 -14.87 -8.73 -24.03
N GLU A 433 -15.78 -9.50 -24.63
CA GLU A 433 -17.11 -9.72 -24.07
C GLU A 433 -16.95 -10.41 -22.73
N ASP A 434 -17.45 -9.75 -21.68
CA ASP A 434 -17.30 -10.20 -20.31
C ASP A 434 -18.69 -10.66 -19.85
N GLU A 435 -19.14 -11.82 -20.33
CA GLU A 435 -20.33 -12.48 -19.79
C GLU A 435 -20.00 -12.90 -18.35
N LEU A 436 -20.58 -12.25 -17.37
CA LEU A 436 -20.52 -12.70 -15.98
C LEU A 436 -21.51 -13.84 -15.82
N ALA A 437 -21.08 -14.94 -15.19
CA ALA A 437 -22.05 -15.85 -14.60
C ALA A 437 -22.81 -15.08 -13.50
N GLU A 438 -24.10 -15.36 -13.33
CA GLU A 438 -24.97 -14.65 -12.36
C GLU A 438 -24.43 -14.74 -10.91
N ASP A 439 -23.60 -15.75 -10.59
CA ASP A 439 -23.11 -16.04 -9.24
C ASP A 439 -21.65 -15.58 -8.95
N ASP A 440 -21.05 -14.75 -9.80
CA ASP A 440 -19.66 -14.31 -9.63
C ASP A 440 -19.53 -12.94 -8.93
N VAL A 441 -18.63 -12.84 -7.95
CA VAL A 441 -18.14 -11.54 -7.44
C VAL A 441 -16.82 -11.15 -8.08
N CYS A 442 -16.67 -9.85 -8.39
CA CYS A 442 -15.41 -9.30 -8.88
C CYS A 442 -14.59 -8.78 -7.70
N LEU A 443 -13.42 -9.38 -7.46
CA LEU A 443 -12.54 -8.99 -6.36
C LEU A 443 -11.09 -8.77 -6.82
N PRO A 444 -10.38 -7.82 -6.20
CA PRO A 444 -8.98 -7.58 -6.48
C PRO A 444 -8.13 -8.68 -5.84
N VAL A 445 -7.30 -9.33 -6.65
CA VAL A 445 -6.32 -10.32 -6.22
C VAL A 445 -4.94 -9.69 -6.31
N ARG A 446 -4.20 -9.73 -5.20
CA ARG A 446 -2.81 -9.29 -5.11
C ARG A 446 -1.92 -10.53 -5.06
N SER A 447 -0.89 -10.54 -5.91
CA SER A 447 0.05 -11.66 -6.02
C SER A 447 1.48 -11.16 -6.10
N LEU A 448 2.44 -11.94 -5.60
CA LEU A 448 3.85 -11.66 -5.79
C LEU A 448 4.17 -11.45 -7.28
N ASP A 449 4.99 -10.46 -7.60
CA ASP A 449 5.64 -10.36 -8.91
C ASP A 449 6.96 -11.15 -8.86
N PRO A 450 7.11 -12.29 -9.55
CA PRO A 450 8.38 -13.02 -9.55
C PRO A 450 9.56 -12.15 -10.01
N GLY A 451 9.30 -11.15 -10.88
CA GLY A 451 10.32 -10.20 -11.34
C GLY A 451 10.85 -9.25 -10.26
N SER A 452 10.23 -9.20 -9.06
CA SER A 452 10.80 -8.48 -7.91
C SER A 452 11.95 -9.24 -7.25
N LEU A 453 12.02 -10.55 -7.42
CA LEU A 453 13.11 -11.38 -6.89
C LEU A 453 14.30 -11.51 -7.84
N VAL A 454 14.24 -10.85 -9.01
CA VAL A 454 15.25 -10.92 -10.08
C VAL A 454 15.88 -9.54 -10.26
N ALA A 455 17.21 -9.49 -10.23
CA ALA A 455 18.01 -8.29 -10.45
C ALA A 455 17.95 -7.88 -11.94
N ALA A 456 18.38 -6.66 -12.25
CA ALA A 456 18.27 -6.12 -13.61
C ALA A 456 19.12 -6.87 -14.66
N ASP A 457 20.13 -7.61 -14.22
CA ASP A 457 20.98 -8.50 -15.03
C ASP A 457 20.43 -9.93 -15.14
N GLY A 458 19.25 -10.20 -14.58
CA GLY A 458 18.63 -11.53 -14.56
C GLY A 458 19.07 -12.41 -13.39
N ALA A 459 19.99 -11.98 -12.51
CA ALA A 459 20.43 -12.76 -11.37
C ALA A 459 19.38 -12.78 -10.23
N SER A 460 19.46 -13.74 -9.31
CA SER A 460 18.61 -13.74 -8.12
C SER A 460 18.99 -12.59 -7.18
N VAL A 461 18.01 -11.78 -6.76
CA VAL A 461 18.17 -10.77 -5.69
C VAL A 461 18.65 -11.41 -4.38
N ILE A 462 18.04 -12.53 -3.98
CA ILE A 462 18.42 -13.27 -2.76
C ILE A 462 19.88 -13.73 -2.83
N GLY A 463 20.28 -14.41 -3.93
CA GLY A 463 21.66 -14.81 -4.18
C GLY A 463 22.65 -13.62 -4.11
N ARG A 464 22.38 -12.53 -4.84
CA ARG A 464 23.23 -11.32 -4.85
C ARG A 464 23.42 -10.69 -3.47
N LEU A 465 22.40 -10.70 -2.64
CA LEU A 465 22.49 -10.20 -1.26
C LEU A 465 23.35 -11.12 -0.39
N LEU A 466 23.19 -12.44 -0.53
CA LEU A 466 23.96 -13.44 0.24
C LEU A 466 25.40 -13.63 -0.24
N GLU A 467 25.73 -13.22 -1.48
CA GLU A 467 27.11 -13.08 -1.93
C GLU A 467 27.89 -12.02 -1.12
N GLN A 468 27.19 -11.09 -0.46
CA GLN A 468 27.79 -9.92 0.17
C GLN A 468 27.41 -9.73 1.64
N CYS A 469 26.44 -10.48 2.16
CA CYS A 469 25.90 -10.39 3.51
C CYS A 469 25.84 -11.77 4.15
N ASP A 470 26.01 -11.83 5.48
CA ASP A 470 25.98 -13.09 6.23
C ASP A 470 24.55 -13.64 6.34
N TYR A 471 23.58 -12.74 6.51
CA TYR A 471 22.16 -13.06 6.65
C TYR A 471 21.30 -12.13 5.81
N LEU A 472 20.22 -12.66 5.27
CA LEU A 472 19.12 -11.91 4.68
C LEU A 472 17.86 -12.16 5.50
N ILE A 473 17.27 -11.08 6.02
CA ILE A 473 15.98 -11.10 6.68
C ILE A 473 14.95 -10.54 5.71
N VAL A 474 13.91 -11.32 5.43
CA VAL A 474 12.77 -10.91 4.60
C VAL A 474 11.53 -10.87 5.48
N GLU A 475 10.78 -9.77 5.45
CA GLU A 475 9.41 -9.74 5.98
C GLU A 475 8.51 -9.19 4.88
N ASP A 476 7.57 -9.99 4.38
CA ASP A 476 6.78 -9.61 3.22
C ASP A 476 5.38 -10.20 3.23
N ALA A 477 4.40 -9.45 2.74
CA ALA A 477 3.01 -9.88 2.66
C ALA A 477 2.77 -10.96 1.59
N ASP A 478 3.56 -10.96 0.52
CA ASP A 478 3.19 -11.58 -0.74
C ASP A 478 4.15 -12.71 -1.14
N LEU A 479 5.37 -12.70 -0.61
CA LEU A 479 6.31 -13.81 -0.74
C LEU A 479 5.89 -14.99 0.14
N ARG A 480 5.05 -15.90 -0.38
CA ARG A 480 4.65 -17.12 0.35
C ARG A 480 5.78 -18.15 0.37
N PRO A 481 5.77 -19.13 1.29
CA PRO A 481 6.85 -20.11 1.40
C PRO A 481 7.08 -20.89 0.09
N ARG A 482 5.98 -21.26 -0.60
CA ARG A 482 6.05 -21.93 -1.90
C ARG A 482 6.68 -21.07 -3.00
N ASP A 483 6.46 -19.76 -2.97
CA ASP A 483 7.01 -18.83 -3.97
C ASP A 483 8.52 -18.64 -3.73
N LEU A 484 8.93 -18.52 -2.46
CA LEU A 484 10.34 -18.51 -2.07
C LEU A 484 11.05 -19.81 -2.49
N ILE A 485 10.49 -20.98 -2.15
CA ILE A 485 11.06 -22.29 -2.52
C ILE A 485 11.16 -22.43 -4.04
N ALA A 486 10.13 -22.02 -4.79
CA ALA A 486 10.15 -22.05 -6.25
C ALA A 486 11.28 -21.18 -6.82
N HIS A 487 11.48 -19.97 -6.26
CA HIS A 487 12.57 -19.08 -6.65
C HIS A 487 13.95 -19.68 -6.34
N LEU A 488 14.16 -20.21 -5.13
CA LEU A 488 15.43 -20.84 -4.74
C LEU A 488 15.79 -22.02 -5.65
N ARG A 489 14.79 -22.82 -6.06
CA ARG A 489 14.96 -23.90 -7.05
C ARG A 489 15.31 -23.37 -8.43
N ALA A 490 14.56 -22.38 -8.93
CA ALA A 490 14.76 -21.82 -10.27
C ALA A 490 16.17 -21.24 -10.48
N PHE A 491 16.76 -20.68 -9.42
CA PHE A 491 18.10 -20.10 -9.44
C PHE A 491 19.19 -21.04 -8.91
N SER A 492 18.89 -22.33 -8.70
CA SER A 492 19.85 -23.33 -8.22
C SER A 492 20.59 -22.94 -6.93
N LEU A 493 19.89 -22.27 -6.01
CA LEU A 493 20.43 -21.75 -4.75
C LEU A 493 20.53 -22.86 -3.67
N GLN A 494 21.15 -23.99 -4.01
CA GLN A 494 21.28 -25.17 -3.13
C GLN A 494 22.25 -24.96 -1.97
N GLY A 495 23.19 -24.01 -2.11
CA GLY A 495 24.13 -23.61 -1.08
C GLY A 495 23.53 -22.68 -0.02
N ILE A 496 22.21 -22.48 0.01
CA ILE A 496 21.52 -21.59 0.94
C ILE A 496 20.62 -22.40 1.87
N ALA A 497 20.41 -21.91 3.09
CA ALA A 497 19.40 -22.38 4.03
C ALA A 497 18.37 -21.28 4.28
N ALA A 498 17.12 -21.66 4.51
CA ALA A 498 16.05 -20.72 4.83
C ALA A 498 15.16 -21.24 5.96
N GLN A 499 14.78 -20.35 6.86
CA GLN A 499 13.91 -20.63 7.98
C GLN A 499 12.73 -19.65 8.01
N ASP A 500 11.52 -20.18 8.09
CA ASP A 500 10.26 -19.45 8.22
C ASP A 500 10.02 -19.08 9.69
N MET A 501 10.05 -17.80 9.97
CA MET A 501 9.87 -17.19 11.29
C MET A 501 8.43 -16.72 11.52
N THR A 502 7.52 -16.88 10.55
CA THR A 502 6.16 -16.33 10.56
C THR A 502 5.41 -16.70 11.83
N ARG A 503 5.40 -18.00 12.18
CA ARG A 503 4.71 -18.51 13.38
C ARG A 503 5.40 -18.09 14.67
N ALA A 504 6.73 -18.18 14.73
CA ALA A 504 7.52 -17.78 15.90
C ALA A 504 7.34 -16.30 16.25
N MET A 505 7.21 -15.45 15.23
CA MET A 505 6.97 -14.01 15.39
C MET A 505 5.49 -13.63 15.58
N GLY A 506 4.56 -14.60 15.55
CA GLY A 506 3.12 -14.36 15.66
C GLY A 506 2.56 -13.47 14.55
N LEU A 507 3.08 -13.61 13.33
CA LEU A 507 2.60 -12.84 12.17
C LEU A 507 1.38 -13.52 11.55
N THR A 508 0.32 -12.75 11.32
CA THR A 508 -0.93 -13.24 10.71
C THR A 508 -1.16 -12.72 9.29
N ALA A 509 -0.43 -11.68 8.90
CA ALA A 509 -0.61 -10.99 7.62
C ALA A 509 0.69 -10.84 6.82
N ASN A 510 1.85 -11.21 7.36
CA ASN A 510 3.13 -11.18 6.65
C ASN A 510 3.81 -12.52 6.89
N TYR A 511 4.67 -12.90 5.94
CA TYR A 511 5.64 -13.96 6.12
C TYR A 511 6.98 -13.35 6.54
N ALA A 512 7.74 -14.08 7.36
CA ALA A 512 9.09 -13.68 7.74
C ALA A 512 10.07 -14.82 7.51
N TYR A 513 11.20 -14.53 6.88
CA TYR A 513 12.23 -15.51 6.56
C TYR A 513 13.60 -15.01 6.99
N VAL A 514 14.43 -15.94 7.46
CA VAL A 514 15.87 -15.73 7.60
C VAL A 514 16.57 -16.67 6.65
N VAL A 515 17.46 -16.12 5.83
CA VAL A 515 18.16 -16.83 4.76
C VAL A 515 19.66 -16.61 4.90
N TRP A 516 20.47 -17.67 4.76
CA TRP A 516 21.93 -17.61 4.91
C TRP A 516 22.64 -18.70 4.07
N LEU A 517 23.95 -18.58 3.89
CA LEU A 517 24.76 -19.58 3.17
C LEU A 517 25.02 -20.83 4.03
N ARG A 518 24.84 -22.03 3.46
CA ARG A 518 25.23 -23.31 4.05
C ARG A 518 26.75 -23.35 4.17
N GLY A 519 27.25 -23.59 5.38
CA GLY A 519 28.67 -23.47 5.73
C GLY A 519 29.01 -22.18 6.48
N GLY A 520 28.11 -21.18 6.47
CA GLY A 520 28.14 -20.08 7.43
C GLY A 520 27.68 -20.52 8.82
N VAL A 521 27.75 -19.60 9.78
CA VAL A 521 27.28 -19.86 11.15
C VAL A 521 25.75 -19.93 11.14
N ALA A 522 25.18 -21.07 11.55
CA ALA A 522 23.73 -21.22 11.61
C ALA A 522 23.15 -20.46 12.81
N PRO A 523 22.11 -19.62 12.62
CA PRO A 523 21.51 -18.87 13.72
C PRO A 523 20.61 -19.80 14.55
N ARG A 524 20.53 -19.56 15.87
CA ARG A 524 19.66 -20.32 16.77
C ARG A 524 18.26 -19.72 16.81
N LEU A 525 17.46 -20.03 15.79
CA LEU A 525 16.11 -19.49 15.60
C LEU A 525 15.04 -20.54 15.90
N GLU A 526 13.86 -20.10 16.35
CA GLU A 526 12.71 -20.94 16.70
C GLU A 526 11.76 -21.22 15.52
N GLY A 527 12.05 -20.70 14.32
CA GLY A 527 11.22 -20.90 13.13
C GLY A 527 11.30 -22.30 12.52
N GLU A 528 10.52 -22.54 11.47
CA GLU A 528 10.50 -23.80 10.72
C GLU A 528 11.52 -23.77 9.56
N ARG A 529 12.37 -24.79 9.43
CA ARG A 529 13.29 -24.86 8.29
C ARG A 529 12.55 -25.27 7.02
N ILE A 530 12.64 -24.45 5.98
CA ILE A 530 11.92 -24.64 4.71
C ILE A 530 12.83 -24.89 3.49
N TRP A 531 14.15 -24.66 3.63
CA TRP A 531 15.15 -24.93 2.58
C TRP A 531 16.49 -25.41 3.15
#